data_AF-A0A401TBS9-F1
#
_entry.id   AF-A0A401TBS9-F1
#
_cell.length_a   1.000
_cell.length_b   1.000
_cell.length_c   1.000
_cell.angle_alpha   90.00
_cell.angle_beta   90.00
_cell.angle_gamma   90.00
#
_symmetry.space_group_name_H-M   'P 1'
#
loop_
_entity.id
_entity.type
_entity.pdbx_description
1 polymer ?
#
loop_
_entity_poly.entity_id
_entity_poly.type
_entity_poly.pdbx_seq_one_letter_code
_entity_poly.pdbx_strand_id
1 'polypeptide(L)' 'MLSVKLPQLLNHHQVPMVFREDGIISGYRHPRSSAVDCLLSSFQMTNETVNIWTHFLPT' A
#
# COMPACT_ATOMS: atom_id res chain seq x y z
N MET A 1 -24.80 8.49 -0.50
CA MET A 1 -23.92 7.50 0.14
C MET A 1 -22.48 7.83 -0.24
N LEU A 2 -21.58 8.04 0.73
CA LEU A 2 -20.15 8.20 0.43
C LEU A 2 -19.61 6.80 0.04
N SER A 3 -19.31 6.59 -1.24
CA SER A 3 -18.60 5.40 -1.68
C SER A 3 -17.11 5.63 -1.41
N VAL A 4 -16.58 5.01 -0.34
CA VAL A 4 -15.14 5.04 -0.06
C VAL A 4 -14.47 4.12 -1.08
N LYS A 5 -13.80 4.72 -2.07
CA LYS A 5 -12.98 3.96 -3.02
C LYS A 5 -11.61 3.72 -2.40
N LEU A 6 -11.24 2.45 -2.26
CA LEU A 6 -9.88 2.08 -1.86
C LEU A 6 -8.90 2.36 -3.01
N PRO A 7 -7.64 2.71 -2.69
CA PRO A 7 -6.60 2.86 -3.69
C PRO A 7 -6.42 1.60 -4.54
N GLN A 8 -6.17 1.79 -5.83
CA GLN A 8 -5.82 0.68 -6.72
C GLN A 8 -4.41 0.18 -6.39
N LEU A 9 -4.26 -1.14 -6.33
CA LEU A 9 -2.96 -1.78 -6.14
C LEU A 9 -2.32 -2.14 -7.48
N LEU A 10 -1.01 -2.04 -7.51
CA LEU A 10 -0.18 -2.23 -8.68
C LEU A 10 0.62 -3.54 -8.60
N ASN A 11 0.91 -4.11 -9.76
CA ASN A 11 1.88 -5.19 -9.92
C ASN A 11 3.29 -4.61 -10.07
N HIS A 12 4.32 -5.39 -9.75
CA HIS A 12 5.71 -4.89 -9.73
C HIS A 12 6.10 -4.19 -11.04
N HIS A 13 5.68 -4.71 -12.20
CA HIS A 13 5.97 -4.14 -13.52
C HIS A 13 5.42 -2.72 -13.71
N GLN A 14 4.36 -2.35 -12.98
CA GLN A 14 3.69 -1.05 -13.09
C GLN A 14 4.33 0.02 -12.20
N VAL A 15 5.28 -0.34 -11.34
CA VAL A 15 5.93 0.56 -10.38
C VAL A 15 7.39 0.78 -10.78
N PRO A 16 7.96 1.99 -10.62
CA PRO A 16 9.39 2.23 -10.87
C PRO A 16 10.29 1.31 -10.04
N MET A 17 11.46 0.94 -10.58
CA MET A 17 12.37 -0.02 -9.94
C MET A 17 12.81 0.38 -8.53
N VAL A 18 12.91 1.68 -8.25
CA VAL A 18 13.28 2.22 -6.93
C VAL A 18 12.30 1.85 -5.81
N PHE A 19 11.06 1.49 -6.14
CA PHE A 19 10.03 1.09 -5.17
C PHE A 19 9.78 -0.43 -5.17
N ARG A 20 10.53 -1.20 -5.95
CA ARG A 20 10.35 -2.65 -6.04
C ARG A 20 11.22 -3.33 -5.01
N GLU A 21 10.69 -4.37 -4.39
CA GLU A 21 11.44 -5.25 -3.52
C GLU A 21 11.52 -6.65 -4.11
N ASP A 22 12.65 -7.32 -3.89
CA ASP A 22 12.87 -8.68 -4.36
C ASP A 22 11.87 -9.65 -3.70
N GLY A 23 11.21 -10.47 -4.51
CA GLY A 23 10.18 -11.40 -4.05
C GLY A 23 8.77 -10.81 -3.94
N ILE A 24 8.61 -9.49 -4.12
CA ILE A 24 7.28 -8.85 -4.11
C ILE A 24 6.77 -8.63 -5.53
N ILE A 25 5.73 -9.38 -5.92
CA ILE A 25 5.20 -9.40 -7.29
C ILE A 25 3.99 -8.48 -7.51
N SER A 26 3.21 -8.19 -6.48
CA SER A 26 1.97 -7.40 -6.53
C SER A 26 1.70 -6.74 -5.18
N GLY A 27 0.60 -5.96 -5.07
CA GLY A 27 0.22 -5.32 -3.80
C GLY A 27 0.89 -3.96 -3.54
N TYR A 28 1.54 -3.40 -4.56
CA TYR A 28 2.20 -2.10 -4.46
C TYR A 28 1.19 -0.95 -4.46
N ARG A 29 1.49 0.11 -3.72
CA ARG A 29 0.73 1.35 -3.73
C ARG A 29 1.23 2.27 -4.85
N HIS A 30 0.38 3.20 -5.28
CA HIS A 30 0.80 4.18 -6.28
C HIS A 30 1.86 5.14 -5.69
N PRO A 31 2.97 5.45 -6.40
CA PRO A 31 4.03 6.31 -5.86
C PRO A 31 3.56 7.73 -5.51
N ARG A 32 2.46 8.17 -6.13
CA ARG A 32 1.78 9.43 -5.82
C ARG A 32 0.42 9.14 -5.19
N SER A 33 0.41 8.71 -3.94
CA SER A 33 -0.79 8.59 -3.11
C SER A 33 -1.03 9.88 -2.33
N SER A 34 -2.30 10.28 -2.16
CA SER A 34 -2.64 11.36 -1.23
C SER A 34 -2.48 10.90 0.22
N ALA A 35 -2.46 11.84 1.18
CA ALA A 35 -2.41 11.49 2.60
C ALA A 35 -3.62 10.63 3.02
N VAL A 36 -4.80 10.89 2.46
CA VAL A 36 -6.00 10.10 2.70
C VAL A 36 -5.85 8.70 2.13
N ASP A 37 -5.32 8.55 0.91
CA ASP A 37 -5.05 7.24 0.31
C ASP A 37 -4.06 6.43 1.15
N CYS A 38 -3.03 7.09 1.71
CA CYS A 38 -2.07 6.44 2.61
C CYS A 38 -2.76 5.91 3.87
N LEU A 39 -3.60 6.71 4.51
CA LEU A 39 -4.34 6.28 5.70
C LEU A 39 -5.32 5.14 5.39
N LEU A 40 -6.05 5.23 4.28
CA LEU A 40 -6.95 4.17 3.84
C LEU A 40 -6.19 2.89 3.51
N SER A 41 -4.99 2.99 2.92
CA SER A 41 -4.17 1.82 2.57
C SER A 41 -3.73 1.00 3.79
N SER A 42 -3.63 1.60 4.97
CA SER A 42 -3.32 0.89 6.23
C SER A 42 -4.42 -0.12 6.62
N PHE A 43 -5.64 0.03 6.09
CA PHE A 43 -6.76 -0.88 6.31
C PHE A 43 -7.05 -1.77 5.09
N GLN A 44 -6.27 -1.65 4.02
CA GLN A 44 -6.32 -2.49 2.83
C GLN A 44 -5.19 -3.54 2.89
N MET A 45 -5.34 -4.71 2.26
CA MET A 45 -4.25 -5.69 2.19
C MET A 45 -3.23 -5.27 1.13
N THR A 46 -2.14 -4.64 1.56
CA THR A 46 -1.01 -4.18 0.75
C THR A 46 0.29 -4.73 1.31
N ASN A 47 1.39 -4.64 0.57
CA ASN A 47 2.70 -5.09 1.05
C ASN A 47 3.15 -4.36 2.32
N GLU A 48 2.67 -3.13 2.52
CA GLU A 48 3.05 -2.29 3.65
C GLU A 48 2.14 -2.45 4.86
N THR A 49 1.01 -3.14 4.72
CA THR A 49 -0.01 -3.17 5.78
C THR A 49 0.54 -3.82 7.04
N VAL A 50 1.16 -5.00 6.93
CA VAL A 50 1.78 -5.68 8.07
C VAL A 50 2.96 -4.88 8.62
N ASN A 51 3.80 -4.29 7.75
CA ASN A 51 4.92 -3.43 8.16
C ASN A 51 4.43 -2.25 9.01
N ILE A 52 3.34 -1.60 8.60
CA ILE A 52 2.71 -0.53 9.37
C ILE A 52 2.22 -1.09 10.71
N TRP A 53 1.37 -2.12 10.71
CA TRP A 53 0.74 -2.62 11.94
C TRP A 53 1.74 -3.15 12.96
N THR A 54 2.83 -3.80 12.54
CA THR A 54 3.87 -4.29 13.45
C THR A 54 4.60 -3.17 14.19
N HIS A 55 4.72 -1.97 13.60
CA HIS A 55 5.26 -0.80 14.28
C HIS A 55 4.23 -0.06 15.15
N PHE A 56 2.94 -0.17 14.83
CA PHE A 56 1.86 0.49 15.58
C PHE A 56 1.33 -0.33 16.75
N LEU A 57 1.39 -1.66 16.69
CA LEU A 57 0.97 -2.53 17.78
C LEU A 57 2.08 -2.59 18.83
N PRO A 58 1.86 -2.08 20.05
CA PRO A 58 2.79 -2.30 21.15
C PRO A 58 2.88 -3.80 21.46
N THR A 59 4.09 -4.27 21.76
CA THR A 59 4.37 -5.64 22.17
C THR A 59 3.87 -5.92 23.58
#